data_AF-A0A962HSN8-F1
#
_entry.id   AF-A0A962HSN8-F1
#
_cell.length_a   1.000
_cell.length_b   1.000
_cell.length_c   1.000
_cell.angle_alpha   90.00
_cell.angle_beta   90.00
_cell.angle_gamma   90.00
#
_symmetry.space_group_name_H-M   'P 1'
#
loop_
_entity.id
_entity.type
_entity.pdbx_description
1 polymer ?
#
loop_
_entity_poly.entity_id
_entity_poly.type
_entity_poly.pdbx_seq_one_letter_code
_entity_poly.pdbx_strand_id
1 'polypeptide(L)'
;MTADIPIATAMLRGFLERLLERQNLSEAESVALLRELATADVPPPLAGAVLAALRAKGVVAAELRGFALAMRSLARRPDIPTDAVMVDIVGTGGDASGSLNLSTGAALLTAACGVGVVKHGNRSVSSRCGSADVLECLGLGLPLDEQSAGRCFSETGFTFLFAPHYHPAMKAVAPIRQALGVRTIFNILGPLTNPAQPPYHVLGAFDLATARLMAATLAGLPTRRGFVIHGADGWDEPTPIGPFRLFDVRDGAVTESDRSPEDYGLARCTARDLAGGDAVHNAAALGSTLSGEDRGPHRDALLLGAALALEVTGNATGPRDGVERAAKAIESGAGGELLRRLARFKRA
;
A
#
# COMPACT_ATOMS: atom_id res chain seq x y z
N MET A 1 -40.63 -0.62 -26.84
CA MET A 1 -40.60 0.10 -25.56
C MET A 1 -39.15 0.42 -25.24
N THR A 2 -38.63 1.55 -25.71
CA THR A 2 -37.34 2.07 -25.27
C THR A 2 -37.57 2.79 -23.95
N ALA A 3 -37.38 2.08 -22.84
CA ALA A 3 -37.21 2.75 -21.56
C ALA A 3 -35.98 3.66 -21.69
N ASP A 4 -36.08 4.93 -21.31
CA ASP A 4 -34.95 5.85 -21.29
C ASP A 4 -33.83 5.24 -20.45
N ILE A 5 -32.78 4.78 -21.12
CA ILE A 5 -31.60 4.23 -20.45
C ILE A 5 -30.90 5.41 -19.80
N PRO A 6 -30.66 5.40 -18.48
CA PRO A 6 -29.91 6.46 -17.82
C PRO A 6 -28.55 6.68 -18.52
N ILE A 7 -28.13 7.92 -18.72
CA ILE A 7 -26.90 8.28 -19.45
C ILE A 7 -25.68 7.49 -18.93
N ALA A 8 -25.56 7.32 -17.61
CA ALA A 8 -24.53 6.51 -16.96
C ALA A 8 -24.51 5.06 -17.46
N THR A 9 -25.69 4.43 -17.60
CA THR A 9 -25.81 3.05 -18.10
C THR A 9 -25.41 2.95 -19.58
N ALA A 10 -25.76 3.95 -20.40
CA ALA A 10 -25.35 3.98 -21.81
C ALA A 10 -23.82 4.12 -21.96
N MET A 11 -23.20 4.99 -21.14
CA MET A 11 -21.74 5.14 -21.12
C MET A 11 -21.02 3.85 -20.72
N LEU A 12 -21.48 3.18 -19.66
CA LEU A 12 -20.88 1.91 -19.21
C LEU A 12 -20.98 0.80 -20.24
N ARG A 13 -22.09 0.73 -20.99
CA ARG A 13 -22.23 -0.22 -22.09
C ARG A 13 -21.22 0.04 -23.19
N GLY A 14 -21.00 1.29 -23.57
CA GLY A 14 -19.98 1.67 -24.56
C GLY A 14 -18.56 1.29 -24.10
N PHE A 15 -18.24 1.48 -22.82
CA PHE A 15 -16.97 0.98 -22.27
C PHE A 15 -16.89 -0.55 -22.28
N LEU A 16 -17.97 -1.24 -21.89
CA LEU A 16 -18.00 -2.70 -21.89
C LEU A 16 -17.79 -3.28 -23.30
N GLU A 17 -18.45 -2.76 -24.33
CA GLU A 17 -18.27 -3.20 -25.73
C GLU A 17 -16.80 -3.12 -26.16
N ARG A 18 -16.17 -1.97 -25.94
CA ARG A 18 -14.74 -1.77 -26.25
C ARG A 18 -13.83 -2.71 -25.48
N LEU A 19 -14.10 -2.95 -24.19
CA LEU A 19 -13.32 -3.87 -23.37
C LEU A 19 -13.45 -5.32 -23.85
N LEU A 20 -14.64 -5.74 -24.28
CA LEU A 20 -14.88 -7.06 -24.86
C LEU A 20 -14.17 -7.25 -26.20
N GLU A 21 -14.00 -6.16 -26.97
CA GLU A 21 -13.18 -6.11 -28.19
C GLU A 21 -11.67 -5.96 -27.91
N ARG A 22 -11.25 -6.10 -26.65
CA ARG A 22 -9.85 -5.95 -26.19
C ARG A 22 -9.23 -4.58 -26.46
N GLN A 23 -10.06 -3.54 -26.59
CA GLN A 23 -9.56 -2.18 -26.74
C GLN A 23 -9.24 -1.57 -25.38
N ASN A 24 -8.10 -0.87 -25.29
CA ASN A 24 -7.72 -0.15 -24.08
C ASN A 24 -8.55 1.12 -23.93
N LEU A 25 -8.90 1.46 -22.69
CA LEU A 25 -9.39 2.78 -22.36
C LEU A 25 -8.22 3.72 -22.13
N SER A 26 -8.40 4.99 -22.51
CA SER A 26 -7.50 6.06 -22.11
C SER A 26 -7.59 6.31 -20.60
N GLU A 27 -6.63 7.08 -20.08
CA GLU A 27 -6.61 7.48 -18.67
C GLU A 27 -7.86 8.29 -18.29
N ALA A 28 -8.25 9.25 -19.13
CA ALA A 28 -9.45 10.07 -18.90
C ALA A 28 -10.75 9.25 -18.93
N GLU A 29 -10.85 8.30 -19.87
CA GLU A 29 -11.98 7.37 -19.92
C GLU A 29 -12.03 6.47 -18.68
N SER A 30 -10.87 6.07 -18.16
CA SER A 30 -10.75 5.25 -16.96
C SER A 30 -11.13 6.01 -15.69
N VAL A 31 -10.80 7.31 -15.62
CA VAL A 31 -11.32 8.22 -14.57
C VAL A 31 -12.84 8.30 -14.62
N ALA A 32 -13.41 8.51 -15.81
CA ALA A 32 -14.85 8.58 -16.00
C ALA A 32 -15.52 7.26 -15.62
N LEU A 33 -14.99 6.13 -16.08
CA LEU A 33 -15.50 4.81 -15.77
C LEU A 33 -15.54 4.55 -14.27
N LEU A 34 -14.47 4.84 -13.53
CA LEU A 34 -14.48 4.60 -12.08
C LEU A 34 -15.47 5.52 -11.35
N ARG A 35 -15.61 6.79 -11.77
CA ARG A 35 -16.59 7.71 -11.17
C ARG A 35 -18.00 7.19 -11.31
N GLU A 36 -18.35 6.66 -12.47
CA GLU A 36 -19.66 6.05 -12.70
C GLU A 36 -19.83 4.78 -11.87
N LEU A 37 -18.83 3.88 -11.84
CA LEU A 37 -18.86 2.67 -10.99
C LEU A 37 -18.99 2.97 -9.50
N ALA A 38 -18.56 4.15 -9.06
CA ALA A 38 -18.67 4.62 -7.68
C ALA A 38 -20.06 5.20 -7.33
N THR A 39 -20.97 5.32 -8.30
CA THR A 39 -22.37 5.72 -8.06
C THR A 39 -23.23 4.52 -7.69
N ALA A 40 -24.33 4.75 -6.95
CA ALA A 40 -25.25 3.70 -6.54
C ALA A 40 -26.20 3.24 -7.66
N ASP A 41 -26.27 3.97 -8.77
CA ASP A 41 -27.27 3.80 -9.83
C ASP A 41 -26.83 2.84 -10.93
N VAL A 42 -25.61 2.28 -10.85
CA VAL A 42 -25.11 1.30 -11.81
C VAL A 42 -25.69 -0.09 -11.51
N PRO A 43 -26.33 -0.76 -12.49
CA PRO A 43 -26.78 -2.14 -12.32
C PRO A 43 -25.61 -3.08 -11.96
N PRO A 44 -25.68 -3.85 -10.85
CA PRO A 44 -24.59 -4.72 -10.43
C PRO A 44 -24.08 -5.71 -11.49
N PRO A 45 -24.94 -6.34 -12.33
CA PRO A 45 -24.45 -7.20 -13.41
C PRO A 45 -23.58 -6.47 -14.43
N LEU A 46 -23.90 -5.20 -14.74
CA LEU A 46 -23.14 -4.39 -15.69
C LEU A 46 -21.78 -4.01 -15.10
N ALA A 47 -21.73 -3.56 -13.85
CA ALA A 47 -20.48 -3.28 -13.17
C ALA A 47 -19.59 -4.53 -13.07
N GLY A 48 -20.16 -5.68 -12.70
CA GLY A 48 -19.47 -6.96 -12.67
C GLY A 48 -18.89 -7.35 -14.02
N ALA A 49 -19.66 -7.19 -15.10
CA ALA A 49 -19.23 -7.46 -16.47
C ALA A 49 -18.07 -6.56 -16.90
N VAL A 50 -18.11 -5.26 -16.58
CA VAL A 50 -17.02 -4.32 -16.88
C VAL A 50 -15.74 -4.70 -16.15
N LEU A 51 -15.81 -5.03 -14.86
CA LEU A 51 -14.63 -5.42 -14.08
C LEU A 51 -14.04 -6.76 -14.57
N ALA A 52 -14.89 -7.71 -14.94
CA ALA A 52 -14.46 -8.96 -15.54
C ALA A 52 -13.81 -8.74 -16.92
N ALA A 53 -14.39 -7.90 -17.78
CA ALA A 53 -13.86 -7.58 -19.10
C ALA A 53 -12.51 -6.84 -19.01
N LEU A 54 -12.37 -5.86 -18.12
CA LEU A 54 -11.10 -5.17 -17.85
C LEU A 54 -9.99 -6.18 -17.48
N ARG A 55 -10.29 -7.11 -16.57
CA ARG A 55 -9.33 -8.13 -16.16
C ARG A 55 -9.00 -9.09 -17.30
N ALA A 56 -10.00 -9.58 -18.03
CA ALA A 56 -9.84 -10.54 -19.11
C ALA A 56 -9.04 -9.96 -20.31
N LYS A 57 -9.24 -8.67 -20.60
CA LYS A 57 -8.44 -7.92 -21.59
C LYS A 57 -6.97 -7.81 -21.17
N GLY A 58 -6.72 -7.62 -19.87
CA GLY A 58 -5.44 -7.22 -19.31
C GLY A 58 -5.42 -5.71 -19.08
N VAL A 59 -5.24 -5.31 -17.82
CA VAL A 59 -5.22 -3.90 -17.42
C VAL A 59 -3.90 -3.27 -17.86
N VAL A 60 -3.97 -2.08 -18.49
CA VAL A 60 -2.78 -1.30 -18.85
C VAL A 60 -2.55 -0.13 -17.89
N ALA A 61 -1.33 0.43 -17.89
CA ALA A 61 -0.94 1.47 -16.94
C ALA A 61 -1.81 2.73 -17.00
N ALA A 62 -2.28 3.12 -18.19
CA ALA A 62 -3.20 4.26 -18.34
C ALA A 62 -4.55 4.02 -17.65
N GLU A 63 -5.06 2.79 -17.70
CA GLU A 63 -6.31 2.43 -17.04
C GLU A 63 -6.15 2.42 -15.53
N LEU A 64 -5.06 1.81 -15.03
CA LEU A 64 -4.77 1.78 -13.60
C LEU A 64 -4.50 3.18 -13.03
N ARG A 65 -3.79 4.05 -13.77
CA ARG A 65 -3.64 5.47 -13.40
C ARG A 65 -4.98 6.19 -13.32
N GLY A 66 -5.85 6.02 -14.32
CA GLY A 66 -7.16 6.66 -14.32
C GLY A 66 -8.00 6.23 -13.11
N PHE A 67 -7.98 4.94 -12.77
CA PHE A 67 -8.62 4.44 -11.54
C PHE A 67 -7.97 5.03 -10.27
N ALA A 68 -6.64 5.11 -10.20
CA ALA A 68 -5.95 5.67 -9.03
C ALA A 68 -6.28 7.16 -8.83
N LEU A 69 -6.29 7.95 -9.91
CA LEU A 69 -6.65 9.37 -9.90
C LEU A 69 -8.10 9.57 -9.48
N ALA A 70 -9.04 8.79 -10.03
CA ALA A 70 -10.44 8.87 -9.65
C ALA A 70 -10.64 8.49 -8.17
N MET A 71 -10.02 7.40 -7.68
CA MET A 71 -10.05 7.02 -6.26
C MET A 71 -9.52 8.12 -5.34
N ARG A 72 -8.36 8.71 -5.66
CA ARG A 72 -7.78 9.83 -4.90
C ARG A 72 -8.68 11.07 -4.91
N SER A 73 -9.37 11.33 -6.03
CA SER A 73 -10.30 12.47 -6.14
C SER A 73 -11.60 12.30 -5.34
N LEU A 74 -12.05 11.06 -5.15
CA LEU A 74 -13.26 10.70 -4.38
C LEU A 74 -12.97 10.42 -2.90
N ALA A 75 -11.70 10.45 -2.50
CA ALA A 75 -11.28 10.15 -1.15
C ALA A 75 -11.48 11.34 -0.20
N ARG A 76 -11.67 11.03 1.08
CA ARG A 76 -11.48 12.00 2.16
C ARG A 76 -10.00 12.38 2.22
N ARG A 77 -9.67 13.65 2.44
CA ARG A 77 -8.27 14.10 2.49
C ARG A 77 -7.87 14.35 3.93
N PRO A 78 -6.81 13.70 4.44
CA PRO A 78 -6.32 14.00 5.78
C PRO A 78 -5.75 15.42 5.85
N ASP A 79 -5.78 16.03 7.03
CA ASP A 79 -5.23 17.37 7.28
C ASP A 79 -3.71 17.30 7.46
N ILE A 80 -3.00 16.98 6.38
CA ILE A 80 -1.54 16.87 6.32
C ILE A 80 -1.04 17.85 5.26
N PRO A 81 -0.01 18.67 5.55
CA PRO A 81 0.55 19.59 4.57
C PRO A 81 0.95 18.88 3.28
N THR A 82 0.58 19.44 2.13
CA THR A 82 0.85 18.82 0.82
C THR A 82 2.33 18.78 0.45
N ASP A 83 3.14 19.62 1.09
CA ASP A 83 4.59 19.71 0.95
C ASP A 83 5.35 18.88 2.00
N ALA A 84 4.64 18.17 2.89
CA ALA A 84 5.27 17.30 3.87
C ALA A 84 6.12 16.22 3.18
N VAL A 85 7.33 16.02 3.69
CA VAL A 85 8.19 14.91 3.28
C VAL A 85 7.69 13.64 3.97
N MET A 86 6.99 12.81 3.21
CA MET A 86 6.38 11.58 3.71
C MET A 86 6.50 10.42 2.73
N VAL A 87 6.55 9.20 3.27
CA VAL A 87 6.59 7.95 2.51
C VAL A 87 5.40 7.05 2.88
N ASP A 88 4.90 6.30 1.91
CA ASP A 88 4.02 5.15 2.16
C ASP A 88 4.80 3.85 1.95
N ILE A 89 4.55 2.86 2.82
CA ILE A 89 5.12 1.52 2.73
C ILE A 89 3.97 0.53 2.78
N VAL A 90 3.61 -0.06 1.65
CA VAL A 90 2.38 -0.89 1.54
C VAL A 90 2.47 -1.88 0.39
N GLY A 91 1.92 -3.07 0.59
CA GLY A 91 1.80 -4.09 -0.44
C GLY A 91 0.38 -4.26 -0.96
N THR A 92 0.23 -4.94 -2.09
CA THR A 92 -1.08 -5.38 -2.60
C THR A 92 -1.80 -6.37 -1.67
N GLY A 93 -1.05 -7.06 -0.82
CA GLY A 93 -1.45 -8.25 -0.08
C GLY A 93 -1.78 -9.42 -1.01
N GLY A 94 -2.30 -10.49 -0.42
CA GLY A 94 -2.78 -11.66 -1.18
C GLY A 94 -1.67 -12.57 -1.71
N ASP A 95 -0.46 -12.44 -1.16
CA ASP A 95 0.68 -13.35 -1.31
C ASP A 95 0.51 -14.67 -0.52
N ALA A 96 -0.41 -14.69 0.45
CA ALA A 96 -0.71 -15.83 1.33
C ALA A 96 0.51 -16.31 2.15
N SER A 97 1.48 -15.44 2.41
CA SER A 97 2.70 -15.76 3.15
C SER A 97 2.43 -16.14 4.62
N GLY A 98 1.35 -15.63 5.20
CA GLY A 98 1.04 -15.83 6.63
C GLY A 98 2.09 -15.18 7.54
N SER A 99 2.78 -14.17 7.03
CA SER A 99 3.89 -13.49 7.68
C SER A 99 3.43 -12.56 8.81
N LEU A 100 4.41 -12.10 9.59
CA LEU A 100 4.26 -10.92 10.43
C LEU A 100 3.86 -9.70 9.56
N ASN A 101 3.25 -8.66 10.13
CA ASN A 101 2.93 -7.44 9.39
C ASN A 101 4.18 -6.60 9.08
N LEU A 102 5.06 -7.11 8.20
CA LEU A 102 6.38 -6.56 7.90
C LEU A 102 6.30 -5.13 7.38
N SER A 103 5.39 -4.83 6.44
CA SER A 103 5.21 -3.46 5.95
C SER A 103 4.70 -2.49 7.02
N THR A 104 3.99 -2.96 8.06
CA THR A 104 3.61 -2.12 9.22
C THR A 104 4.82 -1.88 10.12
N GLY A 105 5.58 -2.92 10.42
CA GLY A 105 6.81 -2.82 11.20
C GLY A 105 7.84 -1.89 10.56
N ALA A 106 8.09 -2.04 9.26
CA ALA A 106 9.00 -1.19 8.49
C ALA A 106 8.54 0.28 8.46
N ALA A 107 7.24 0.53 8.36
CA ALA A 107 6.66 1.87 8.42
C ALA A 107 6.87 2.53 9.80
N LEU A 108 6.65 1.79 10.89
CA LEU A 108 6.91 2.28 12.24
C LEU A 108 8.41 2.53 12.45
N LEU A 109 9.28 1.62 12.01
CA LEU A 109 10.72 1.79 12.13
C LEU A 109 11.23 2.99 11.32
N THR A 110 10.67 3.21 10.12
CA THR A 110 10.98 4.38 9.28
C THR A 110 10.60 5.68 9.97
N ALA A 111 9.43 5.74 10.61
CA ALA A 111 9.02 6.87 11.41
C ALA A 111 9.93 7.10 12.64
N ALA A 112 10.39 6.02 13.28
CA ALA A 112 11.36 6.09 14.37
C ALA A 112 12.74 6.60 13.92
N CYS A 113 13.07 6.47 12.63
CA CYS A 113 14.26 7.08 12.02
C CYS A 113 14.09 8.59 11.72
N GLY A 114 12.92 9.16 12.01
CA GLY A 114 12.62 10.59 11.79
C GLY A 114 12.07 10.94 10.41
N VAL A 115 11.74 9.95 9.58
CA VAL A 115 11.09 10.18 8.28
C VAL A 115 9.58 10.14 8.45
N GLY A 116 8.86 11.13 7.91
CA GLY A 116 7.39 11.14 7.96
C GLY A 116 6.80 9.92 7.25
N VAL A 117 5.86 9.22 7.90
CA VAL A 117 5.17 8.07 7.30
C VAL A 117 3.66 8.26 7.34
N VAL A 118 3.03 8.16 6.18
CA VAL A 118 1.57 8.13 6.06
C VAL A 118 1.18 6.82 5.42
N LYS A 119 0.95 5.81 6.26
CA LYS A 119 0.65 4.45 5.79
C LYS A 119 -0.83 4.35 5.42
N HIS A 120 -1.11 3.97 4.18
CA HIS A 120 -2.48 3.61 3.77
C HIS A 120 -2.68 2.10 3.92
N GLY A 121 -3.80 1.67 4.48
CA GLY A 121 -4.01 0.25 4.67
C GLY A 121 -5.41 -0.13 5.09
N ASN A 122 -5.62 -1.43 5.25
CA ASN A 122 -6.92 -2.00 5.59
C ASN A 122 -6.77 -3.03 6.73
N ARG A 123 -7.92 -3.53 7.19
CA ARG A 123 -8.00 -4.78 7.95
C ARG A 123 -7.77 -5.96 7.02
N SER A 124 -7.39 -7.09 7.59
CA SER A 124 -7.27 -8.30 6.79
C SER A 124 -8.61 -8.70 6.17
N VAL A 125 -8.57 -9.12 4.90
CA VAL A 125 -9.68 -9.81 4.21
C VAL A 125 -9.36 -11.30 4.02
N SER A 126 -8.08 -11.69 4.08
CA SER A 126 -7.62 -13.07 3.76
C SER A 126 -6.48 -13.60 4.65
N SER A 127 -5.73 -12.75 5.35
CA SER A 127 -4.72 -13.15 6.36
C SER A 127 -5.34 -13.25 7.76
N ARG A 128 -4.60 -13.78 8.74
CA ARG A 128 -5.04 -13.82 10.15
C ARG A 128 -5.03 -12.45 10.82
N CYS A 129 -4.30 -11.47 10.26
CA CYS A 129 -4.12 -10.16 10.86
C CYS A 129 -3.70 -9.09 9.82
N GLY A 130 -4.43 -7.98 9.74
CA GLY A 130 -4.10 -6.84 8.88
C GLY A 130 -3.39 -5.72 9.64
N SER A 131 -2.90 -4.71 8.89
CA SER A 131 -2.20 -3.57 9.49
C SER A 131 -3.04 -2.81 10.51
N ALA A 132 -4.33 -2.62 10.23
CA ALA A 132 -5.23 -1.93 11.16
C ALA A 132 -5.40 -2.70 12.48
N ASP A 133 -5.50 -4.03 12.41
CA ASP A 133 -5.71 -4.89 13.59
C ASP A 133 -4.49 -4.85 14.52
N VAL A 134 -3.27 -4.90 13.98
CA VAL A 134 -2.03 -4.77 14.78
C VAL A 134 -1.89 -3.38 15.39
N LEU A 135 -2.17 -2.32 14.63
CA LEU A 135 -2.03 -0.95 15.12
C LEU A 135 -3.00 -0.67 16.29
N GLU A 136 -4.20 -1.24 16.27
CA GLU A 136 -5.13 -1.19 17.40
C GLU A 136 -4.57 -1.93 18.63
N CYS A 137 -4.00 -3.12 18.45
CA CYS A 137 -3.33 -3.86 19.53
C CYS A 137 -2.10 -3.11 20.08
N LEU A 138 -1.41 -2.31 19.26
CA LEU A 138 -0.33 -1.41 19.68
C LEU A 138 -0.83 -0.10 20.33
N GLY A 139 -2.16 0.09 20.43
CA GLY A 139 -2.78 1.18 21.18
C GLY A 139 -3.23 2.38 20.34
N LEU A 140 -3.11 2.34 19.01
CA LEU A 140 -3.61 3.40 18.13
C LEU A 140 -5.10 3.20 17.86
N GLY A 141 -5.95 4.07 18.42
CA GLY A 141 -7.40 4.00 18.22
C GLY A 141 -7.81 4.35 16.79
N LEU A 142 -8.27 3.36 16.02
CA LEU A 142 -8.74 3.53 14.63
C LEU A 142 -10.29 3.51 14.54
N PRO A 143 -10.88 4.03 13.45
CA PRO A 143 -10.25 4.89 12.45
C PRO A 143 -9.89 6.28 13.00
N LEU A 144 -8.89 6.93 12.41
CA LEU A 144 -8.63 8.36 12.56
C LEU A 144 -9.35 9.12 11.46
N ASP A 145 -10.10 10.16 11.83
CA ASP A 145 -10.63 11.14 10.89
C ASP A 145 -9.52 12.05 10.34
N GLU A 146 -9.88 12.97 9.46
CA GLU A 146 -8.95 13.82 8.72
C GLU A 146 -8.07 14.67 9.65
N GLN A 147 -8.68 15.27 10.67
CA GLN A 147 -7.98 16.12 11.65
C GLN A 147 -7.11 15.28 12.60
N SER A 148 -7.64 14.17 13.11
CA SER A 148 -6.88 13.29 14.02
C SER A 148 -5.71 12.63 13.29
N ALA A 149 -5.86 12.30 12.00
CA ALA A 149 -4.77 11.76 11.20
C ALA A 149 -3.64 12.79 11.01
N GLY A 150 -3.99 14.04 10.75
CA GLY A 150 -3.05 15.18 10.68
C GLY A 150 -2.30 15.40 11.99
N ARG A 151 -3.05 15.46 13.10
CA ARG A 151 -2.46 15.59 14.45
C ARG A 151 -1.53 14.43 14.78
N CYS A 152 -1.96 13.19 14.56
CA CYS A 152 -1.14 12.00 14.81
C CYS A 152 0.17 12.06 14.02
N PHE A 153 0.10 12.45 12.75
CA PHE A 153 1.29 12.65 11.92
C PHE A 153 2.21 13.73 12.49
N SER A 154 1.68 14.91 12.81
CA SER A 154 2.47 16.02 13.36
C SER A 154 3.11 15.70 14.72
N GLU A 155 2.39 15.01 15.60
CA GLU A 155 2.84 14.67 16.93
C GLU A 155 3.84 13.53 16.89
N THR A 156 3.66 12.52 16.04
CA THR A 156 4.43 11.26 16.11
C THR A 156 5.41 11.01 14.96
N GLY A 157 5.24 11.69 13.82
CA GLY A 157 5.92 11.36 12.56
C GLY A 157 5.27 10.21 11.78
N PHE A 158 4.21 9.60 12.33
CA PHE A 158 3.48 8.49 11.73
C PHE A 158 1.96 8.76 11.75
N THR A 159 1.26 8.33 10.71
CA THR A 159 -0.20 8.18 10.78
C THR A 159 -0.67 7.04 9.90
N PHE A 160 -1.88 6.55 10.18
CA PHE A 160 -2.49 5.45 9.45
C PHE A 160 -3.84 5.86 8.89
N LEU A 161 -3.99 5.73 7.58
CA LEU A 161 -5.21 6.06 6.87
C LEU A 161 -5.98 4.76 6.60
N PHE A 162 -7.06 4.54 7.36
CA PHE A 162 -7.86 3.34 7.24
C PHE A 162 -8.74 3.38 5.97
N ALA A 163 -8.43 2.53 4.99
CA ALA A 163 -9.01 2.61 3.64
C ALA A 163 -10.55 2.67 3.60
N PRO A 164 -11.32 1.88 4.39
CA PRO A 164 -12.78 1.97 4.41
C PRO A 164 -13.33 3.32 4.91
N HIS A 165 -12.57 4.03 5.76
CA HIS A 165 -12.93 5.39 6.19
C HIS A 165 -12.63 6.40 5.06
N TYR A 166 -11.44 6.29 4.46
CA TYR A 166 -10.93 7.29 3.52
C TYR A 166 -11.47 7.15 2.09
N HIS A 167 -11.96 5.97 1.69
CA HIS A 167 -12.54 5.73 0.36
C HIS A 167 -14.04 5.37 0.44
N PRO A 168 -14.93 6.29 0.83
CA PRO A 168 -16.35 6.01 0.99
C PRO A 168 -17.03 5.56 -0.31
N ALA A 169 -16.51 6.00 -1.46
CA ALA A 169 -16.94 5.60 -2.80
C ALA A 169 -16.89 4.07 -3.02
N MET A 170 -16.03 3.36 -2.29
CA MET A 170 -15.94 1.90 -2.39
C MET A 170 -17.19 1.18 -1.88
N LYS A 171 -18.10 1.84 -1.15
CA LYS A 171 -19.37 1.24 -0.72
C LYS A 171 -20.24 0.77 -1.90
N ALA A 172 -20.20 1.49 -3.03
CA ALA A 172 -20.91 1.08 -4.24
C ALA A 172 -20.29 -0.17 -4.89
N VAL A 173 -18.97 -0.29 -4.85
CA VAL A 173 -18.21 -1.32 -5.57
C VAL A 173 -17.96 -2.58 -4.71
N ALA A 174 -17.95 -2.46 -3.39
CA ALA A 174 -17.63 -3.56 -2.49
C ALA A 174 -18.57 -4.78 -2.65
N PRO A 175 -19.90 -4.63 -2.75
CA PRO A 175 -20.80 -5.78 -2.97
C PRO A 175 -20.53 -6.50 -4.29
N ILE A 176 -20.19 -5.75 -5.35
CA ILE A 176 -19.85 -6.32 -6.67
C ILE A 176 -18.56 -7.15 -6.56
N ARG A 177 -17.53 -6.61 -5.89
CA ARG A 177 -16.27 -7.34 -5.67
C ARG A 177 -16.47 -8.61 -4.87
N GLN A 178 -17.30 -8.55 -3.82
CA GLN A 178 -17.63 -9.71 -3.00
C GLN A 178 -18.36 -10.77 -3.82
N ALA A 179 -19.34 -10.39 -4.64
CA ALA A 179 -20.09 -11.30 -5.51
C ALA A 179 -19.20 -11.94 -6.59
N LEU A 180 -18.26 -11.18 -7.17
CA LEU A 180 -17.31 -11.71 -8.16
C LEU A 180 -16.35 -12.73 -7.55
N GLY A 181 -15.90 -12.53 -6.30
CA GLY A 181 -15.04 -13.48 -5.59
C GLY A 181 -13.65 -13.70 -6.22
N VAL A 182 -13.28 -12.90 -7.22
CA VAL A 182 -12.02 -13.04 -7.97
C VAL A 182 -11.24 -11.74 -8.04
N ARG A 183 -9.93 -11.82 -8.32
CA ARG A 183 -9.08 -10.65 -8.48
C ARG A 183 -9.58 -9.75 -9.63
N THR A 184 -9.55 -8.44 -9.43
CA THR A 184 -9.86 -7.41 -10.43
C THR A 184 -8.83 -6.28 -10.32
N ILE A 185 -8.99 -5.21 -11.11
CA ILE A 185 -8.17 -4.00 -11.00
C ILE A 185 -8.10 -3.44 -9.57
N PHE A 186 -9.14 -3.65 -8.74
CA PHE A 186 -9.15 -3.20 -7.35
C PHE A 186 -8.15 -3.92 -6.43
N ASN A 187 -7.65 -5.10 -6.81
CA ASN A 187 -6.65 -5.82 -6.02
C ASN A 187 -5.25 -5.19 -6.12
N ILE A 188 -4.99 -4.39 -7.16
CA ILE A 188 -3.70 -3.73 -7.39
C ILE A 188 -3.78 -2.21 -7.13
N LEU A 189 -4.98 -1.69 -6.85
CA LEU A 189 -5.26 -0.26 -6.74
C LEU A 189 -4.93 0.32 -5.35
N GLY A 190 -5.02 -0.48 -4.29
CA GLY A 190 -4.84 -0.03 -2.91
C GLY A 190 -3.54 0.75 -2.67
N PRO A 191 -2.37 0.20 -3.01
CA PRO A 191 -1.07 0.87 -2.87
C PRO A 191 -0.94 2.20 -3.62
N LEU A 192 -1.74 2.41 -4.67
CA LEU A 192 -1.68 3.59 -5.53
C LEU A 192 -2.65 4.70 -5.10
N THR A 193 -3.48 4.47 -4.09
CA THR A 193 -4.63 5.32 -3.78
C THR A 193 -4.57 6.03 -2.44
N ASN A 194 -3.41 6.05 -1.79
CA ASN A 194 -3.20 6.81 -0.56
C ASN A 194 -3.69 8.27 -0.73
N PRO A 195 -4.70 8.70 0.06
CA PRO A 195 -5.33 10.00 -0.13
C PRO A 195 -4.46 11.18 0.30
N ALA A 196 -3.42 10.96 1.11
CA ALA A 196 -2.41 11.97 1.42
C ALA A 196 -1.44 12.21 0.25
N GLN A 197 -1.39 11.30 -0.73
CA GLN A 197 -0.52 11.39 -1.91
C GLN A 197 0.96 11.66 -1.53
N PRO A 198 1.58 10.79 -0.73
CA PRO A 198 2.97 10.96 -0.32
C PRO A 198 3.89 11.04 -1.55
N PRO A 199 4.90 11.93 -1.56
CA PRO A 199 5.82 12.06 -2.69
C PRO A 199 6.78 10.88 -2.82
N TYR A 200 6.87 10.02 -1.80
CA TYR A 200 7.73 8.84 -1.78
C TYR A 200 6.94 7.56 -1.52
N HIS A 201 7.35 6.45 -2.12
CA HIS A 201 6.66 5.17 -1.98
C HIS A 201 7.61 3.97 -1.91
N VAL A 202 7.26 2.98 -1.09
CA VAL A 202 7.76 1.60 -1.16
C VAL A 202 6.54 0.69 -1.32
N LEU A 203 6.29 0.25 -2.54
CA LEU A 203 5.10 -0.51 -2.92
C LEU A 203 5.44 -1.97 -3.18
N GLY A 204 4.63 -2.85 -2.65
CA GLY A 204 4.71 -4.29 -2.81
C GLY A 204 3.73 -4.86 -3.82
N ALA A 205 4.15 -5.85 -4.62
CA ALA A 205 3.28 -6.56 -5.56
C ALA A 205 3.43 -8.09 -5.47
N PHE A 206 2.31 -8.82 -5.46
CA PHE A 206 2.26 -10.28 -5.33
C PHE A 206 2.82 -11.05 -6.54
N ASP A 207 3.01 -10.40 -7.69
CA ASP A 207 3.69 -10.98 -8.85
C ASP A 207 4.45 -9.92 -9.67
N LEU A 208 5.40 -10.41 -10.49
CA LEU A 208 6.26 -9.56 -11.31
C LEU A 208 5.48 -8.74 -12.36
N ALA A 209 4.41 -9.29 -12.93
CA ALA A 209 3.61 -8.59 -13.93
C ALA A 209 2.86 -7.39 -13.31
N THR A 210 2.32 -7.59 -12.11
CA THR A 210 1.68 -6.57 -11.29
C THR A 210 2.68 -5.51 -10.85
N ALA A 211 3.89 -5.91 -10.43
CA ALA A 211 4.97 -4.98 -10.08
C ALA A 211 5.32 -4.06 -11.26
N ARG A 212 5.48 -4.61 -12.47
CA ARG A 212 5.73 -3.84 -13.70
C ARG A 212 4.59 -2.88 -14.02
N LEU A 213 3.35 -3.35 -13.94
CA LEU A 213 2.16 -2.52 -14.19
C LEU A 213 2.05 -1.38 -13.17
N MET A 214 2.29 -1.66 -11.88
CA MET A 214 2.29 -0.67 -10.81
C MET A 214 3.43 0.35 -10.99
N ALA A 215 4.64 -0.07 -11.38
CA ALA A 215 5.75 0.83 -11.63
C ALA A 215 5.46 1.78 -12.81
N ALA A 216 4.98 1.24 -13.94
CA ALA A 216 4.59 2.05 -15.10
C ALA A 216 3.40 2.98 -14.80
N THR A 217 2.52 2.58 -13.87
CA THR A 217 1.43 3.42 -13.38
C THR A 217 1.96 4.54 -12.50
N LEU A 218 2.81 4.23 -11.53
CA LEU A 218 3.40 5.17 -10.61
C LEU A 218 4.23 6.24 -11.33
N ALA A 219 4.92 5.88 -12.42
CA ALA A 219 5.69 6.81 -13.26
C ALA A 219 4.85 7.96 -13.83
N GLY A 220 3.55 7.76 -14.06
CA GLY A 220 2.65 8.81 -14.54
C GLY A 220 1.82 9.50 -13.45
N LEU A 221 2.01 9.14 -12.18
CA LEU A 221 1.35 9.79 -11.04
C LEU A 221 2.23 10.90 -10.46
N PRO A 222 1.66 11.89 -9.75
CA PRO A 222 2.45 12.87 -9.02
C PRO A 222 3.21 12.18 -7.89
N THR A 223 4.47 11.87 -8.14
CA THR A 223 5.41 11.24 -7.21
C THR A 223 6.82 11.78 -7.46
N ARG A 224 7.65 11.91 -6.44
CA ARG A 224 9.07 12.23 -6.61
C ARG A 224 9.89 10.98 -6.89
N ARG A 225 9.75 9.96 -6.06
CA ARG A 225 10.44 8.68 -6.22
C ARG A 225 9.68 7.55 -5.56
N GLY A 226 9.61 6.39 -6.19
CA GLY A 226 9.00 5.21 -5.60
C GLY A 226 9.77 3.94 -5.95
N PHE A 227 9.82 3.01 -5.02
CA PHE A 227 10.24 1.64 -5.28
C PHE A 227 9.01 0.76 -5.38
N VAL A 228 8.84 0.08 -6.52
CA VAL A 228 7.88 -1.02 -6.62
C VAL A 228 8.66 -2.33 -6.58
N ILE A 229 8.23 -3.27 -5.75
CA ILE A 229 9.01 -4.45 -5.41
C ILE A 229 8.18 -5.71 -5.58
N HIS A 230 8.84 -6.77 -6.03
CA HIS A 230 8.34 -8.14 -5.96
C HIS A 230 9.40 -9.03 -5.32
N GLY A 231 9.06 -9.64 -4.19
CA GLY A 231 9.94 -10.50 -3.39
C GLY A 231 10.10 -11.91 -3.95
N ALA A 232 11.08 -12.63 -3.41
CA ALA A 232 11.23 -14.07 -3.63
C ALA A 232 9.94 -14.81 -3.27
N ASP A 233 9.70 -15.96 -3.90
CA ASP A 233 8.60 -16.88 -3.59
C ASP A 233 7.19 -16.26 -3.63
N GLY A 234 7.00 -15.19 -4.40
CA GLY A 234 5.69 -14.57 -4.58
C GLY A 234 5.33 -13.50 -3.55
N TRP A 235 6.25 -13.16 -2.63
CA TRP A 235 6.00 -12.17 -1.60
C TRP A 235 5.82 -10.79 -2.21
N ASP A 236 4.87 -10.04 -1.67
CA ASP A 236 4.71 -8.63 -2.03
C ASP A 236 5.59 -7.72 -1.16
N GLU A 237 6.52 -8.27 -0.40
CA GLU A 237 7.50 -7.51 0.37
C GLU A 237 8.94 -7.91 0.02
N PRO A 238 9.90 -6.98 0.15
CA PRO A 238 11.30 -7.36 0.26
C PRO A 238 11.48 -8.12 1.59
N THR A 239 12.11 -9.28 1.56
CA THR A 239 12.38 -10.08 2.78
C THR A 239 13.80 -10.66 2.77
N PRO A 240 14.35 -11.00 3.95
CA PRO A 240 15.62 -11.73 4.04
C PRO A 240 15.56 -13.16 3.47
N ILE A 241 14.42 -13.66 2.99
CA ILE A 241 14.32 -15.01 2.41
C ILE A 241 15.18 -15.11 1.14
N GLY A 242 15.14 -14.09 0.28
CA GLY A 242 15.85 -14.14 -0.97
C GLY A 242 15.83 -12.86 -1.79
N PRO A 243 16.34 -12.94 -3.04
CA PRO A 243 16.41 -11.77 -3.91
C PRO A 243 15.02 -11.25 -4.25
N PHE A 244 14.95 -9.97 -4.57
CA PHE A 244 13.74 -9.30 -4.98
C PHE A 244 13.99 -8.41 -6.19
N ARG A 245 12.97 -8.29 -7.03
CA ARG A 245 12.97 -7.35 -8.14
C ARG A 245 12.57 -5.98 -7.62
N LEU A 246 13.34 -4.96 -7.98
CA LEU A 246 13.05 -3.56 -7.65
C LEU A 246 12.92 -2.72 -8.92
N PHE A 247 11.82 -1.97 -9.00
CA PHE A 247 11.55 -0.96 -10.01
C PHE A 247 11.68 0.41 -9.36
N ASP A 248 12.77 1.12 -9.65
CA ASP A 248 13.02 2.51 -9.20
C ASP A 248 12.31 3.47 -10.15
N VAL A 249 11.24 4.08 -9.66
CA VAL A 249 10.39 5.03 -10.37
C VAL A 249 10.78 6.44 -9.95
N ARG A 250 11.30 7.24 -10.88
CA ARG A 250 11.63 8.66 -10.66
C ARG A 250 11.58 9.41 -11.98
N ASP A 251 11.15 10.66 -11.94
CA ASP A 251 11.10 11.55 -13.11
C ASP A 251 10.38 10.94 -14.33
N GLY A 252 9.32 10.17 -14.08
CA GLY A 252 8.53 9.49 -15.11
C GLY A 252 9.22 8.28 -15.77
N ALA A 253 10.41 7.90 -15.32
CA ALA A 253 11.15 6.74 -15.80
C ALA A 253 11.11 5.59 -14.78
N VAL A 254 11.25 4.37 -15.29
CA VAL A 254 11.35 3.14 -14.48
C VAL A 254 12.70 2.48 -14.76
N THR A 255 13.51 2.29 -13.72
CA THR A 255 14.76 1.51 -13.79
C THR A 255 14.58 0.20 -13.04
N GLU A 256 14.79 -0.92 -13.72
CA GLU A 256 14.66 -2.26 -13.15
C GLU A 256 16.02 -2.76 -12.65
N SER A 257 16.05 -3.37 -11.46
CA SER A 257 17.23 -4.01 -10.88
C SER A 257 16.85 -5.20 -10.00
N ASP A 258 17.77 -6.15 -9.85
CA ASP A 258 17.67 -7.20 -8.84
C ASP A 258 18.48 -6.78 -7.61
N ARG A 259 17.92 -7.00 -6.42
CA ARG A 259 18.61 -6.80 -5.15
C ARG A 259 18.46 -8.04 -4.28
N SER A 260 19.31 -8.15 -3.28
CA SER A 260 19.39 -9.29 -2.38
C SER A 260 19.59 -8.83 -0.93
N PRO A 261 19.18 -9.62 0.08
CA PRO A 261 19.43 -9.30 1.48
C PRO A 261 20.91 -9.04 1.79
N GLU A 262 21.82 -9.69 1.07
CA GLU A 262 23.26 -9.55 1.20
C GLU A 262 23.78 -8.15 0.81
N ASP A 263 23.11 -7.49 -0.14
CA ASP A 263 23.41 -6.09 -0.51
C ASP A 263 23.20 -5.14 0.69
N TYR A 264 22.28 -5.51 1.58
CA TYR A 264 21.95 -4.80 2.82
C TYR A 264 22.78 -5.30 4.01
N GLY A 265 23.63 -6.32 3.82
CA GLY A 265 24.42 -6.94 4.89
C GLY A 265 23.61 -7.82 5.83
N LEU A 266 22.45 -8.31 5.39
CA LEU A 266 21.55 -9.15 6.18
C LEU A 266 21.74 -10.63 5.83
N ALA A 267 21.59 -11.49 6.84
CA ALA A 267 21.61 -12.94 6.65
C ALA A 267 20.28 -13.43 6.08
N ARG A 268 20.33 -14.53 5.32
CA ARG A 268 19.09 -15.16 4.83
C ARG A 268 18.33 -15.85 5.95
N CYS A 269 17.01 -15.86 5.82
CA CYS A 269 16.12 -16.62 6.70
C CYS A 269 15.17 -17.51 5.88
N THR A 270 14.32 -18.27 6.56
CA THR A 270 13.24 -19.04 5.93
C THR A 270 11.90 -18.32 6.07
N ALA A 271 10.91 -18.68 5.25
CA ALA A 271 9.54 -18.19 5.40
C ALA A 271 8.96 -18.50 6.79
N ARG A 272 9.33 -19.65 7.38
CA ARG A 272 8.90 -20.04 8.74
C ARG A 272 9.39 -19.06 9.79
N ASP A 273 10.59 -18.51 9.63
CA ASP A 273 11.15 -17.55 10.58
C ASP A 273 10.43 -16.21 10.54
N LEU A 274 9.75 -15.89 9.43
CA LEU A 274 8.96 -14.68 9.26
C LEU A 274 7.46 -14.89 9.52
N ALA A 275 7.06 -16.08 9.97
CA ALA A 275 5.67 -16.39 10.22
C ALA A 275 5.07 -15.45 11.27
N GLY A 276 3.82 -15.03 11.03
CA GLY A 276 3.01 -14.28 11.96
C GLY A 276 1.94 -15.15 12.62
N GLY A 277 1.09 -14.50 13.41
CA GLY A 277 -0.02 -15.07 14.13
C GLY A 277 -1.29 -14.22 14.01
N ASP A 278 -2.02 -14.12 15.12
CA ASP A 278 -3.12 -13.17 15.24
C ASP A 278 -2.62 -11.74 15.56
N ALA A 279 -3.55 -10.81 15.74
CA ALA A 279 -3.21 -9.41 16.01
C ALA A 279 -2.43 -9.20 17.31
N VAL A 280 -2.72 -9.99 18.36
CA VAL A 280 -2.03 -9.89 19.65
C VAL A 280 -0.60 -10.39 19.50
N HIS A 281 -0.42 -11.55 18.85
CA HIS A 281 0.90 -12.10 18.56
C HIS A 281 1.74 -11.15 17.70
N ASN A 282 1.18 -10.64 16.60
CA ASN A 282 1.90 -9.75 15.69
C ASN A 282 2.24 -8.41 16.34
N ALA A 283 1.36 -7.86 17.17
CA ALA A 283 1.65 -6.65 17.94
C ALA A 283 2.77 -6.88 18.95
N ALA A 284 2.76 -8.01 19.67
CA ALA A 284 3.82 -8.34 20.62
C ALA A 284 5.17 -8.52 19.91
N ALA A 285 5.21 -9.24 18.79
CA ALA A 285 6.41 -9.44 17.99
C ALA A 285 6.97 -8.10 17.47
N LEU A 286 6.15 -7.27 16.82
CA LEU A 286 6.58 -5.94 16.35
C LEU A 286 7.04 -5.05 17.51
N GLY A 287 6.34 -5.10 18.65
CA GLY A 287 6.72 -4.37 19.86
C GLY A 287 8.10 -4.75 20.38
N SER A 288 8.38 -6.07 20.44
CA SER A 288 9.66 -6.63 20.87
C SER A 288 10.79 -6.25 19.91
N THR A 289 10.56 -6.35 18.59
CA THR A 289 11.55 -5.94 17.57
C THR A 289 11.84 -4.43 17.62
N LEU A 290 10.81 -3.59 17.66
CA LEU A 290 10.97 -2.12 17.68
C LEU A 290 11.57 -1.60 18.99
N SER A 291 11.44 -2.35 20.08
CA SER A 291 12.06 -2.04 21.38
C SER A 291 13.46 -2.62 21.53
N GLY A 292 13.94 -3.40 20.55
CA GLY A 292 15.30 -3.95 20.52
C GLY A 292 15.51 -5.24 21.31
N GLU A 293 14.43 -5.86 21.79
CA GLU A 293 14.46 -7.14 22.51
C GLU A 293 14.67 -8.30 21.53
N ASP A 294 13.98 -8.28 20.39
CA ASP A 294 14.15 -9.27 19.33
C ASP A 294 15.31 -8.88 18.39
N ARG A 295 16.23 -9.81 18.20
CA ARG A 295 17.40 -9.69 17.31
C ARG A 295 17.43 -10.73 16.20
N GLY A 296 16.29 -11.38 15.94
CA GLY A 296 16.13 -12.42 14.94
C GLY A 296 15.65 -11.94 13.58
N PRO A 297 15.16 -12.86 12.73
CA PRO A 297 14.76 -12.57 11.35
C PRO A 297 13.66 -11.53 11.17
N HIS A 298 12.75 -11.35 12.15
CA HIS A 298 11.77 -10.26 12.10
C HIS A 298 12.44 -8.89 12.12
N ARG A 299 13.46 -8.70 12.98
CA ARG A 299 14.29 -7.49 12.99
C ARG A 299 14.91 -7.23 11.62
N ASP A 300 15.55 -8.24 11.04
CA ASP A 300 16.24 -8.09 9.75
C ASP A 300 15.27 -7.75 8.62
N ALA A 301 14.07 -8.33 8.62
CA ALA A 301 13.02 -7.98 7.66
C ALA A 301 12.53 -6.54 7.81
N LEU A 302 12.37 -6.05 9.05
CA LEU A 302 12.00 -4.66 9.32
C LEU A 302 13.12 -3.69 8.90
N LEU A 303 14.38 -4.03 9.17
CA LEU A 303 15.55 -3.25 8.75
C LEU A 303 15.62 -3.11 7.24
N LEU A 304 15.39 -4.20 6.49
CA LEU A 304 15.37 -4.21 5.03
C LEU A 304 14.29 -3.26 4.48
N GLY A 305 13.06 -3.36 4.97
CA GLY A 305 11.96 -2.49 4.54
C GLY A 305 12.19 -1.01 4.89
N ALA A 306 12.72 -0.73 6.09
CA ALA A 306 13.06 0.63 6.50
C ALA A 306 14.25 1.19 5.71
N ALA A 307 15.26 0.38 5.39
CA ALA A 307 16.41 0.80 4.59
C ALA A 307 15.97 1.27 3.19
N LEU A 308 15.03 0.55 2.56
CA LEU A 308 14.43 0.97 1.29
C LEU A 308 13.68 2.30 1.40
N ALA A 309 12.93 2.51 2.49
CA ALA A 309 12.22 3.76 2.72
C ALA A 309 13.17 4.93 2.99
N LEU A 310 14.27 4.70 3.70
CA LEU A 310 15.33 5.68 3.92
C LEU A 310 16.06 6.01 2.61
N GLU A 311 16.33 5.03 1.76
CA GLU A 311 16.96 5.25 0.46
C GLU A 311 16.03 6.01 -0.50
N VAL A 312 14.76 5.61 -0.62
CA VAL A 312 13.82 6.25 -1.56
C VAL A 312 13.57 7.72 -1.20
N THR A 313 13.63 8.05 0.10
CA THR A 313 13.48 9.42 0.62
C THR A 313 14.78 10.22 0.63
N GLY A 314 15.93 9.60 0.30
CA GLY A 314 17.24 10.26 0.32
C GLY A 314 17.84 10.43 1.72
N ASN A 315 17.28 9.79 2.74
CA ASN A 315 17.79 9.78 4.12
C ASN A 315 18.90 8.74 4.35
N ALA A 316 19.15 7.86 3.38
CA ALA A 316 20.29 6.96 3.32
C ALA A 316 20.97 7.03 1.94
N THR A 317 22.28 6.88 1.93
CA THR A 317 23.11 6.91 0.71
C THR A 317 23.13 5.58 -0.04
N GLY A 318 22.61 4.52 0.57
CA GLY A 318 22.46 3.21 -0.04
C GLY A 318 21.99 2.13 0.94
N PRO A 319 21.92 0.86 0.50
CA PRO A 319 21.37 -0.26 1.25
C PRO A 319 21.91 -0.42 2.68
N ARG A 320 23.25 -0.46 2.83
CA ARG A 320 23.91 -0.69 4.12
C ARG A 320 23.79 0.48 5.09
N ASP A 321 23.91 1.71 4.59
CA ASP A 321 23.67 2.93 5.39
C ASP A 321 22.21 2.98 5.88
N GLY A 322 21.26 2.57 5.04
CA GLY A 322 19.85 2.44 5.43
C GLY A 322 19.65 1.46 6.58
N VAL A 323 20.25 0.26 6.50
CA VAL A 323 20.19 -0.72 7.59
C VAL A 323 20.85 -0.20 8.86
N GLU A 324 22.02 0.44 8.75
CA GLU A 324 22.73 0.98 9.91
C GLU A 324 21.91 2.05 10.64
N ARG A 325 21.26 2.96 9.90
CA ARG A 325 20.38 3.99 10.46
C ARG A 325 19.16 3.40 11.14
N ALA A 326 18.51 2.43 10.49
CA ALA A 326 17.35 1.75 11.06
C ALA A 326 17.74 0.95 12.32
N ALA A 327 18.90 0.30 12.33
CA ALA A 327 19.41 -0.40 13.51
C ALA A 327 19.69 0.57 14.67
N LYS A 328 20.31 1.73 14.41
CA LYS A 328 20.53 2.78 15.41
C LYS A 328 19.22 3.30 16.00
N ALA A 329 18.13 3.40 15.22
CA ALA A 329 16.83 3.81 15.73
C ALA A 329 16.24 2.80 16.73
N ILE A 330 16.45 1.49 16.50
CA ILE A 330 16.08 0.44 17.47
C ILE A 330 16.97 0.55 18.71
N GLU A 331 18.29 0.60 18.54
CA GLU A 331 19.28 0.57 19.63
C GLU A 331 19.21 1.80 20.54
N SER A 332 18.85 2.96 20.01
CA SER A 332 18.64 4.19 20.77
C SER A 332 17.31 4.22 21.53
N GLY A 333 16.43 3.24 21.33
CA GLY A 333 15.10 3.17 21.92
C GLY A 333 14.05 4.05 21.23
N ALA A 334 14.36 4.64 20.07
CA ALA A 334 13.43 5.49 19.32
C ALA A 334 12.20 4.71 18.83
N GLY A 335 12.36 3.43 18.46
CA GLY A 335 11.24 2.55 18.09
C GLY A 335 10.24 2.35 19.22
N GLY A 336 10.73 2.03 20.43
CA GLY A 336 9.88 1.91 21.62
C GLY A 336 9.24 3.24 22.03
N GLU A 337 9.92 4.38 21.86
CA GLU A 337 9.34 5.70 22.14
C GLU A 337 8.22 6.06 21.15
N LEU A 338 8.38 5.75 19.86
CA LEU A 338 7.31 5.92 18.88
C LEU A 338 6.06 5.13 19.27
N LEU A 339 6.22 3.86 19.66
CA LEU A 339 5.09 3.03 20.10
C LEU A 339 4.37 3.64 21.31
N ARG A 340 5.11 4.16 22.30
CA ARG A 340 4.52 4.86 23.46
C ARG A 340 3.77 6.12 23.06
N ARG A 341 4.32 6.91 22.13
CA ARG A 341 3.65 8.11 21.59
C ARG A 341 2.35 7.76 20.89
N LEU A 342 2.34 6.71 20.06
CA LEU A 342 1.14 6.23 19.37
C LEU A 342 0.08 5.72 20.36
N ALA A 343 0.47 4.94 21.39
CA ALA A 343 -0.45 4.44 22.40
C ALA A 343 -1.04 5.55 23.31
N ARG A 344 -0.28 6.63 23.52
CA ARG A 344 -0.74 7.81 24.28
C ARG A 344 -1.60 8.73 23.45
N PHE A 345 -1.49 8.71 22.12
CA PHE A 345 -2.28 9.57 21.24
C PHE A 345 -3.77 9.36 21.49
N LYS A 346 -4.48 10.46 21.75
CA LYS A 346 -5.93 10.46 21.93
C LYS A 346 -6.59 11.18 20.76
N ARG A 347 -7.60 10.52 20.19
CA ARG A 347 -8.59 11.17 19.33
C ARG A 347 -9.24 12.31 20.12
N ALA A 348 -9.48 13.43 19.46
CA ALA A 348 -10.24 14.52 20.04
C ALA A 348 -11.70 14.09 20.29
#